data_AF-A0A7K1Y7D4-F1
#
_entry.id   AF-A0A7K1Y7D4-F1
#
_cell.length_a   1.000
_cell.length_b   1.000
_cell.length_c   1.000
_cell.angle_alpha   90.00
_cell.angle_beta   90.00
_cell.angle_gamma   90.00
#
_symmetry.space_group_name_H-M   'P 1'
#
loop_
_entity.id
_entity.type
_entity.pdbx_description
1 polymer ?
#
loop_
_entity_poly.entity_id
_entity_poly.type
_entity_poly.pdbx_seq_one_letter_code
_entity_poly.pdbx_strand_id
1 'polypeptide(L)'
;MKTNVLRLVIFLLFSIGCQTKGWCQKTKTFTLEDCQVNTVLQADKGDSVLIMCDTVYVVNAKTFHLLENLNNKFRSGDYIPKQLYSNASQTIQVQKETLERNQQEYDQLKLRFDSLANNAIKVIDSATGGIKDAQVSISAAMDDTQKLKAELQNVQALLEKEKKQRLKTKITWGIGGAVVGVIAGLLAF
;
A
#
# COMPACT_ATOMS: atom_id res chain seq x y z
N MET A 1 -25.11 3.41 -109.46
CA MET A 1 -25.71 2.29 -108.68
C MET A 1 -24.74 1.65 -107.68
N LYS A 2 -23.45 1.43 -108.02
CA LYS A 2 -22.45 0.80 -107.12
C LYS A 2 -22.11 1.60 -105.84
N THR A 3 -22.16 2.93 -105.87
CA THR A 3 -21.81 3.80 -104.72
C THR A 3 -22.84 3.78 -103.59
N ASN A 4 -24.12 3.54 -103.90
CA ASN A 4 -25.19 3.50 -102.90
C ASN A 4 -25.21 2.17 -102.14
N VAL A 5 -24.83 1.06 -102.80
CA VAL A 5 -24.73 -0.26 -102.15
C VAL A 5 -23.57 -0.30 -101.16
N LEU A 6 -22.43 0.32 -101.50
CA LEU A 6 -21.26 0.38 -100.60
C LEU A 6 -21.55 1.18 -99.33
N ARG A 7 -22.26 2.31 -99.44
CA ARG A 7 -22.67 3.11 -98.28
C ARG A 7 -23.64 2.36 -97.36
N LEU A 8 -24.52 1.53 -97.93
CA LEU A 8 -25.47 0.71 -97.19
C LEU A 8 -24.76 -0.40 -96.39
N VAL A 9 -23.75 -1.04 -96.99
CA VAL A 9 -22.95 -2.08 -96.33
C VAL A 9 -22.11 -1.51 -95.18
N ILE A 10 -21.53 -0.32 -95.34
CA ILE A 10 -20.77 0.34 -94.27
C ILE A 10 -21.68 0.73 -93.10
N PHE A 11 -22.89 1.25 -93.37
CA PHE A 11 -23.86 1.55 -92.31
C PHE A 11 -24.32 0.31 -91.56
N LEU A 12 -24.53 -0.81 -92.26
CA LEU A 12 -24.89 -2.09 -91.66
C LEU A 12 -23.76 -2.62 -90.75
N LEU A 13 -22.51 -2.57 -91.21
CA LEU A 13 -21.36 -2.98 -90.40
C LEU A 13 -21.14 -2.08 -89.17
N PHE A 14 -21.41 -0.78 -89.28
CA PHE A 14 -21.30 0.15 -88.15
C PHE A 14 -22.40 -0.09 -87.09
N SER A 15 -23.62 -0.44 -87.53
CA SER A 15 -24.73 -0.76 -86.62
C SER A 15 -24.53 -2.08 -85.85
N ILE A 16 -23.84 -3.06 -86.45
CA ILE A 16 -23.52 -4.33 -85.80
C ILE A 16 -22.31 -4.17 -84.85
N GLY A 17 -21.36 -3.28 -85.17
CA GLY A 17 -20.21 -2.98 -84.30
C GLY A 17 -20.57 -2.32 -82.96
N CYS A 18 -21.74 -1.69 -82.86
CA CYS A 18 -22.20 -1.05 -81.62
C CYS A 18 -22.59 -2.07 -80.52
N GLN A 19 -22.85 -3.34 -80.88
CA GLN A 19 -23.20 -4.38 -79.91
C GLN A 19 -22.00 -5.11 -79.31
N THR A 20 -20.80 -4.98 -79.88
CA THR A 20 -19.65 -5.82 -79.50
C THR A 20 -18.52 -5.07 -78.78
N LYS A 21 -18.55 -3.73 -78.75
CA LYS A 21 -17.56 -2.93 -78.01
C LYS A 21 -18.21 -1.80 -77.21
N GLY A 22 -18.64 -2.13 -75.98
CA GLY A 22 -18.63 -1.28 -74.77
C GLY A 22 -19.35 0.07 -74.72
N TRP A 23 -19.76 0.66 -75.84
CA TRP A 23 -20.34 2.02 -75.86
C TRP A 23 -21.85 2.03 -75.60
N CYS A 24 -22.48 0.85 -75.69
CA CYS A 24 -23.87 0.59 -75.28
C CYS A 24 -23.92 -0.49 -74.18
N GLN A 25 -23.04 -0.40 -73.18
CA GLN A 25 -23.11 -1.31 -72.03
C GLN A 25 -24.34 -0.92 -71.21
N LYS A 26 -25.37 -1.79 -71.20
CA LYS A 26 -26.50 -1.66 -70.28
C LYS A 26 -25.93 -1.72 -68.86
N THR A 27 -25.92 -0.59 -68.18
CA THR A 27 -25.54 -0.47 -66.77
C THR A 27 -26.41 -1.43 -65.96
N LYS A 28 -25.79 -2.36 -65.25
CA LYS A 28 -26.51 -3.28 -64.38
C LYS A 28 -26.82 -2.57 -63.07
N THR A 29 -28.03 -2.79 -62.56
CA THR A 29 -28.40 -2.34 -61.22
C THR A 29 -28.48 -3.56 -60.31
N PHE A 30 -27.64 -3.59 -59.27
CA PHE A 30 -27.67 -4.64 -58.25
C PHE A 30 -28.49 -4.16 -57.06
N THR A 31 -29.53 -4.89 -56.68
CA THR A 31 -30.38 -4.57 -55.52
C THR A 31 -30.06 -5.53 -54.38
N LEU A 32 -29.53 -4.98 -53.27
CA LEU A 32 -29.30 -5.72 -52.03
C LEU A 32 -30.43 -5.42 -51.05
N GLU A 33 -31.37 -6.35 -50.94
CA GLU A 33 -32.50 -6.28 -50.00
C GLU A 33 -32.22 -7.03 -48.69
N ASP A 34 -31.30 -8.01 -48.70
CA ASP A 34 -30.95 -8.78 -47.52
C ASP A 34 -29.65 -8.26 -46.88
N CYS A 35 -29.80 -7.68 -45.69
CA CYS A 35 -28.74 -7.01 -44.95
C CYS A 35 -27.77 -7.96 -44.22
N GLN A 36 -27.99 -9.28 -44.30
CA GLN A 36 -27.07 -10.29 -43.75
C GLN A 36 -26.13 -10.89 -44.79
N VAL A 37 -26.18 -10.39 -46.03
CA VAL A 37 -25.47 -11.00 -47.15
C VAL A 37 -24.02 -10.51 -47.20
N ASN A 38 -23.11 -11.39 -46.79
CA ASN A 38 -21.67 -11.27 -46.98
C ASN A 38 -21.27 -11.70 -48.41
N THR A 39 -21.74 -11.00 -49.45
CA THR A 39 -21.37 -11.34 -50.84
C THR A 39 -20.39 -10.35 -51.44
N VAL A 40 -19.46 -10.87 -52.22
CA VAL A 40 -18.58 -10.06 -53.05
C VAL A 40 -19.31 -9.73 -54.35
N LEU A 41 -19.72 -8.48 -54.52
CA LEU A 41 -20.27 -7.99 -55.77
C LEU A 41 -19.15 -7.63 -56.74
N GLN A 42 -19.23 -8.13 -57.96
CA GLN A 42 -18.38 -7.68 -59.08
C GLN A 42 -19.18 -6.67 -59.90
N ALA A 43 -18.90 -5.39 -59.67
CA ALA A 43 -19.49 -4.28 -60.41
C ALA A 43 -18.44 -3.62 -61.32
N ASP A 44 -18.81 -3.39 -62.57
CA ASP A 44 -17.96 -2.69 -63.53
C ASP A 44 -18.18 -1.17 -63.44
N LYS A 45 -17.26 -0.40 -64.03
CA LYS A 45 -17.37 1.06 -64.06
C LYS A 45 -18.65 1.49 -64.80
N GLY A 46 -19.58 2.10 -64.06
CA GLY A 46 -20.87 2.57 -64.59
C GLY A 46 -22.07 1.78 -64.08
N ASP A 47 -21.85 0.64 -63.42
CA ASP A 47 -22.91 -0.08 -62.73
C ASP A 47 -23.37 0.66 -61.48
N SER A 48 -24.64 0.46 -61.12
CA SER A 48 -25.26 1.05 -59.94
C SER A 48 -25.60 -0.03 -58.91
N VAL A 49 -25.36 0.24 -57.64
CA VAL A 49 -25.71 -0.66 -56.53
C VAL A 49 -26.71 0.07 -55.65
N LEU A 50 -27.91 -0.49 -55.54
CA LEU A 50 -28.97 -0.02 -54.65
C LEU A 50 -28.99 -0.89 -53.40
N ILE A 51 -28.83 -0.27 -52.23
CA ILE A 51 -28.73 -0.98 -50.97
C ILE A 51 -29.85 -0.51 -50.06
N MET A 52 -30.70 -1.45 -49.66
CA MET A 52 -31.90 -1.18 -48.86
C MET A 52 -31.68 -1.58 -47.39
N CYS A 53 -30.54 -1.15 -46.82
CA CYS A 53 -30.11 -1.48 -45.47
C CYS A 53 -29.68 -0.23 -44.71
N ASP A 54 -29.89 -0.22 -43.39
CA ASP A 54 -29.55 0.93 -42.52
C ASP A 54 -28.05 1.21 -42.45
N THR A 55 -27.21 0.17 -42.56
CA THR A 55 -25.75 0.29 -42.50
C THR A 55 -25.09 -0.62 -43.52
N VAL A 56 -24.12 -0.09 -44.24
CA VAL A 56 -23.39 -0.80 -45.30
C VAL A 56 -21.91 -0.54 -45.15
N TYR A 57 -21.11 -1.61 -45.22
CA TYR A 57 -19.65 -1.53 -45.32
C TYR A 57 -19.22 -2.00 -46.71
N VAL A 58 -18.69 -1.08 -47.50
CA VAL A 58 -18.10 -1.41 -48.80
C VAL A 58 -16.61 -1.62 -48.60
N VAL A 59 -16.14 -2.83 -48.90
CA VAL A 59 -14.74 -3.20 -48.76
C VAL A 59 -14.23 -3.84 -50.04
N ASN A 60 -12.93 -3.70 -50.29
CA ASN A 60 -12.27 -4.39 -51.40
C ASN A 60 -12.36 -5.91 -51.20
N ALA A 61 -12.53 -6.68 -52.28
CA ALA A 61 -12.63 -8.14 -52.23
C ALA A 61 -11.46 -8.81 -51.48
N LYS A 62 -10.22 -8.32 -51.63
CA LYS A 62 -9.07 -8.85 -50.89
C LYS A 62 -9.19 -8.62 -49.38
N THR A 63 -9.66 -7.44 -48.99
CA THR A 63 -9.88 -7.09 -47.58
C THR A 63 -11.05 -7.88 -46.99
N PHE A 64 -12.11 -8.09 -47.77
CA PHE A 64 -13.25 -8.92 -47.38
C PHE A 64 -12.79 -10.35 -47.05
N HIS A 65 -12.06 -11.01 -47.96
CA HIS A 65 -11.57 -12.37 -47.72
C HIS A 65 -10.60 -12.44 -46.53
N LEU A 66 -9.79 -11.40 -46.30
CA LEU A 66 -8.94 -11.35 -45.11
C LEU A 66 -9.78 -11.33 -43.82
N LEU A 67 -10.77 -10.45 -43.75
CA LEU A 67 -11.64 -10.31 -42.58
C LEU A 67 -12.50 -11.56 -42.36
N GLU A 68 -13.05 -12.13 -43.43
CA GLU A 68 -13.82 -13.37 -43.40
C GLU A 68 -12.96 -14.54 -42.89
N ASN A 69 -11.73 -14.69 -43.39
CA ASN A 69 -10.81 -15.72 -42.94
C ASN A 69 -10.42 -15.55 -41.46
N LEU A 70 -10.18 -14.31 -41.02
CA LEU A 70 -9.89 -14.02 -39.61
C LEU A 70 -11.08 -14.32 -38.71
N ASN A 71 -12.29 -13.93 -39.13
CA ASN A 71 -13.52 -14.22 -38.39
C ASN A 71 -13.78 -15.74 -38.32
N ASN A 72 -13.57 -16.47 -39.41
CA ASN A 72 -13.72 -17.92 -39.43
C ASN A 72 -12.68 -18.61 -38.55
N LYS A 73 -11.42 -18.16 -38.54
CA LYS A 73 -10.38 -18.64 -37.62
C LYS A 73 -10.68 -18.32 -36.15
N PHE A 74 -11.31 -17.19 -35.89
CA PHE A 74 -11.77 -16.81 -34.56
C PHE A 74 -12.92 -17.73 -34.10
N ARG A 75 -13.91 -17.98 -34.96
CA ARG A 75 -15.04 -18.87 -34.68
C ARG A 75 -14.64 -20.35 -34.57
N SER A 76 -13.65 -20.79 -35.34
CA SER A 76 -13.13 -22.16 -35.28
C SER A 76 -12.22 -22.41 -34.08
N GLY A 77 -11.90 -21.38 -33.28
CA GLY A 77 -11.06 -21.50 -32.09
C GLY A 77 -9.57 -21.72 -32.38
N ASP A 78 -9.16 -21.57 -33.63
CA ASP A 78 -7.81 -21.86 -34.13
C ASP A 78 -6.87 -20.64 -34.05
N TYR A 79 -7.41 -19.50 -33.60
CA TYR A 79 -6.65 -18.29 -33.35
C TYR A 79 -6.22 -18.22 -31.87
N ILE A 80 -5.03 -17.64 -31.66
CA ILE A 80 -4.30 -17.43 -30.41
C ILE A 80 -5.05 -16.77 -29.20
N PRO A 81 -6.23 -16.10 -29.30
CA PRO A 81 -6.84 -15.43 -28.16
C PRO A 81 -7.25 -16.33 -27.00
N LYS A 82 -7.53 -17.62 -27.20
CA LYS A 82 -8.00 -18.47 -26.09
C LYS A 82 -6.90 -18.76 -25.07
N GLN A 83 -5.69 -19.07 -25.54
CA GLN A 83 -4.53 -19.23 -24.66
C GLN A 83 -4.09 -17.90 -24.04
N LEU A 84 -4.11 -16.81 -24.82
CA LEU A 84 -3.75 -15.48 -24.31
C LEU A 84 -4.74 -14.98 -23.24
N TYR A 85 -6.04 -15.20 -23.46
CA TYR A 85 -7.08 -14.87 -22.47
C TYR A 85 -7.02 -15.78 -21.25
N SER A 86 -6.78 -17.09 -21.44
CA SER A 86 -6.59 -18.04 -20.33
C SER A 86 -5.39 -17.63 -19.46
N ASN A 87 -4.24 -17.35 -20.08
CA ASN A 87 -3.03 -16.93 -19.38
C ASN A 87 -3.21 -15.57 -18.68
N ALA A 88 -3.91 -14.63 -19.31
CA ALA A 88 -4.26 -13.35 -18.70
C ALA A 88 -5.16 -13.54 -17.47
N SER A 89 -6.21 -14.38 -17.59
CA SER A 89 -7.12 -14.66 -16.48
C SER A 89 -6.42 -15.35 -15.30
N GLN A 90 -5.53 -16.30 -15.57
CA GLN A 90 -4.72 -16.96 -14.55
C GLN A 90 -3.75 -15.98 -13.88
N THR A 91 -3.13 -15.07 -14.64
CA THR A 91 -2.25 -14.04 -14.09
C THR A 91 -3.02 -13.08 -13.17
N ILE A 92 -4.21 -12.65 -13.60
CA ILE A 92 -5.09 -11.78 -12.79
C ILE A 92 -5.48 -12.49 -11.48
N GLN A 93 -5.80 -13.78 -11.54
CA GLN A 93 -6.13 -14.56 -10.35
C GLN A 93 -4.95 -14.64 -9.37
N VAL A 94 -3.75 -14.99 -9.85
CA VAL A 94 -2.53 -15.05 -9.02
C VAL A 94 -2.22 -13.68 -8.41
N GLN A 95 -2.40 -12.59 -9.15
CA GLN A 95 -2.23 -11.24 -8.61
C GLN A 95 -3.23 -10.93 -7.50
N LYS A 96 -4.50 -11.32 -7.67
CA LYS A 96 -5.53 -11.14 -6.65
C LYS A 96 -5.21 -11.92 -5.38
N GLU A 97 -4.84 -13.20 -5.50
CA GLU A 97 -4.44 -14.03 -4.37
C GLU A 97 -3.20 -13.47 -3.65
N THR A 98 -2.26 -12.91 -4.41
CA THR A 98 -1.06 -12.26 -3.85
C THR A 98 -1.41 -10.99 -3.08
N LEU A 99 -2.32 -10.17 -3.62
CA LEU A 99 -2.83 -8.98 -2.93
C LEU A 99 -3.54 -9.32 -1.63
N GLU A 100 -4.39 -10.34 -1.64
CA GLU A 100 -5.08 -10.83 -0.44
C GLU A 100 -4.10 -11.34 0.62
N ARG A 101 -3.08 -12.10 0.21
CA ARG A 101 -2.01 -12.55 1.12
C ARG A 101 -1.22 -11.40 1.71
N ASN A 102 -0.80 -10.43 0.89
CA ASN A 102 -0.06 -9.27 1.35
C ASN A 102 -0.88 -8.43 2.34
N GLN A 103 -2.19 -8.31 2.12
CA GLN A 103 -3.08 -7.62 3.06
C GLN A 103 -3.13 -8.34 4.41
N GLN A 104 -3.24 -9.68 4.41
CA GLN A 104 -3.22 -10.47 5.64
C GLN A 104 -1.89 -10.33 6.39
N GLU A 105 -0.76 -10.35 5.68
CA GLU A 105 0.57 -10.13 6.27
C GLU A 105 0.70 -8.73 6.88
N TYR A 106 0.19 -7.71 6.18
CA TYR A 106 0.17 -6.35 6.69
C TYR A 106 -0.68 -6.20 7.96
N ASP A 107 -1.87 -6.79 7.99
CA ASP A 107 -2.74 -6.76 9.16
C ASP A 107 -2.10 -7.49 10.36
N GLN A 108 -1.43 -8.61 10.13
CA GLN A 108 -0.66 -9.31 11.17
C GLN A 108 0.51 -8.46 11.67
N LEU A 109 1.25 -7.80 10.77
CA LEU A 109 2.36 -6.93 11.14
C LEU A 109 1.86 -5.75 11.99
N LYS A 110 0.75 -5.13 11.59
CA LYS A 110 0.09 -4.06 12.35
C LYS A 110 -0.28 -4.52 13.75
N LEU A 111 -0.93 -5.68 13.90
CA LEU A 111 -1.28 -6.23 15.21
C LEU A 111 -0.06 -6.45 16.10
N ARG A 112 1.07 -6.89 15.53
CA ARG A 112 2.33 -7.04 16.27
C ARG A 112 2.91 -5.71 16.72
N PHE A 113 2.88 -4.68 15.87
CA PHE A 113 3.33 -3.34 16.23
C PHE A 113 2.45 -2.71 17.30
N ASP A 114 1.12 -2.83 17.18
CA ASP A 114 0.18 -2.32 18.18
C ASP A 114 0.41 -3.01 19.54
N SER A 115 0.62 -4.33 19.53
CA SER A 115 0.96 -5.10 20.73
C SER A 115 2.30 -4.66 21.33
N LEU A 116 3.33 -4.46 20.50
CA LEU A 116 4.64 -3.99 20.94
C LEU A 116 4.56 -2.58 21.55
N ALA A 117 3.85 -1.66 20.91
CA ALA A 117 3.64 -0.31 21.42
C ALA A 117 2.93 -0.33 22.79
N ASN A 118 1.86 -1.11 22.92
CA ASN A 118 1.15 -1.28 24.18
C ASN A 118 2.03 -1.88 25.28
N ASN A 119 2.86 -2.87 24.95
CA ASN A 119 3.80 -3.45 25.90
C ASN A 119 4.90 -2.46 26.31
N ALA A 120 5.41 -1.66 25.37
CA ALA A 120 6.39 -0.62 25.66
C ALA A 120 5.80 0.43 26.62
N ILE A 121 4.55 0.87 26.40
CA ILE A 121 3.85 1.78 27.31
C ILE A 121 3.74 1.16 28.71
N LYS A 122 3.31 -0.10 28.83
CA LYS A 122 3.23 -0.78 30.13
C LYS A 122 4.58 -0.88 30.86
N VAL A 123 5.65 -1.12 30.12
CA VAL A 123 7.02 -1.14 30.69
C VAL A 123 7.42 0.24 31.17
N ILE A 124 7.13 1.29 30.40
CA ILE A 124 7.39 2.69 30.79
C ILE A 124 6.60 3.06 32.05
N ASP A 125 5.31 2.71 32.11
CA ASP A 125 4.46 2.98 33.27
C ASP A 125 4.98 2.25 34.52
N SER A 126 5.38 0.98 34.37
CA SER A 126 5.97 0.18 35.46
C SER A 126 7.29 0.77 35.94
N ALA A 127 8.16 1.19 35.02
CA ALA A 127 9.42 1.83 35.35
C ALA A 127 9.21 3.18 36.06
N THR A 128 8.24 3.97 35.59
CA THR A 128 7.87 5.26 36.20
C THR A 128 7.33 5.05 37.62
N GLY A 129 6.49 4.04 37.83
CA GLY A 129 6.04 3.62 39.16
C GLY A 129 7.20 3.25 40.07
N GLY A 130 8.11 2.39 39.60
CA GLY A 130 9.30 1.99 40.37
C GLY A 130 10.23 3.15 40.71
N ILE A 131 10.42 4.11 39.80
CA ILE A 131 11.19 5.34 40.05
C ILE A 131 10.53 6.17 41.15
N LYS A 132 9.20 6.30 41.12
CA LYS A 132 8.44 7.03 42.14
C LYS A 132 8.57 6.36 43.51
N ASP A 133 8.47 5.04 43.58
CA ASP A 133 8.65 4.27 44.82
C ASP A 133 10.07 4.36 45.37
N ALA A 134 11.07 4.35 44.48
CA ALA A 134 12.48 4.57 44.85
C ALA A 134 12.68 5.99 45.41
N GLN A 135 12.07 7.01 44.79
CA GLN A 135 12.14 8.39 45.28
C GLN A 135 11.50 8.54 46.67
N VAL A 136 10.37 7.89 46.92
CA VAL A 136 9.75 7.84 48.26
C VAL A 136 10.68 7.18 49.26
N SER A 137 11.28 6.05 48.91
CA SER A 137 12.21 5.32 49.78
C SER A 137 13.46 6.14 50.11
N ILE A 138 14.04 6.83 49.12
CA ILE A 138 15.19 7.73 49.33
C ILE A 138 14.81 8.88 50.25
N SER A 139 13.63 9.48 50.06
CA SER A 139 13.15 10.58 50.89
C SER A 139 12.97 10.14 52.35
N ALA A 140 12.39 8.96 52.58
CA ALA A 140 12.27 8.38 53.92
C ALA A 140 13.64 8.11 54.56
N ALA A 141 14.59 7.54 53.80
CA ALA A 141 15.95 7.31 54.29
C ALA A 141 16.68 8.63 54.62
N MET A 142 16.48 9.69 53.84
CA MET A 142 17.03 11.02 54.15
C MET A 142 16.45 11.59 55.44
N ASP A 143 15.14 11.48 55.65
CA ASP A 143 14.48 11.91 56.89
C ASP A 143 15.01 11.15 58.10
N ASP A 144 15.16 9.83 58.00
CA ASP A 144 15.73 9.01 59.07
C ASP A 144 17.18 9.39 59.35
N THR A 145 17.97 9.68 58.31
CA THR A 145 19.36 10.15 58.47
C THR A 145 19.41 11.52 59.16
N GLN A 146 18.47 12.43 58.85
CA GLN A 146 18.37 13.72 59.53
C GLN A 146 17.98 13.56 61.01
N LYS A 147 17.02 12.69 61.31
CA LYS A 147 16.65 12.36 62.69
C LYS A 147 17.84 11.78 63.46
N LEU A 148 18.55 10.82 62.86
CA LEU A 148 19.74 10.21 63.47
C LEU A 148 20.83 11.26 63.75
N LYS A 149 21.02 12.21 62.83
CA LYS A 149 21.97 13.31 63.00
C LYS A 149 21.55 14.25 64.14
N ALA A 150 20.26 14.58 64.23
CA ALA A 150 19.74 15.40 65.33
C ALA A 150 19.88 14.69 66.68
N GLU A 151 19.65 13.38 66.73
CA GLU A 151 19.80 12.57 67.93
C GLU A 151 21.28 12.42 68.32
N LEU A 152 22.18 12.22 67.37
CA LEU A 152 23.63 12.23 67.62
C LEU A 152 24.13 13.58 68.14
N GLN A 153 23.60 14.70 67.63
CA GLN A 153 23.91 16.03 68.17
C GLN A 153 23.40 16.18 69.61
N ASN A 154 22.19 15.69 69.91
CA ASN A 154 21.67 15.67 71.28
C ASN A 154 22.50 14.77 72.21
N VAL A 155 22.94 13.60 71.73
CA VAL A 155 23.80 12.68 72.48
C VAL A 155 25.19 13.29 72.69
N GLN A 156 25.77 13.98 71.71
CA GLN A 156 27.04 14.71 71.89
C GLN A 156 26.89 15.84 72.89
N ALA A 157 25.80 16.61 72.84
CA ALA A 157 25.52 17.67 73.81
C ALA A 157 25.30 17.11 75.23
N LEU A 158 24.66 15.94 75.35
CA LEU A 158 24.52 15.21 76.62
C LEU A 158 25.86 14.69 77.12
N LEU A 159 26.69 14.10 76.26
CA LEU A 159 28.04 13.65 76.59
C LEU A 159 28.94 14.79 77.05
N GLU A 160 28.88 15.97 76.42
CA GLU A 160 29.61 17.15 76.89
C GLU A 160 29.09 17.63 78.24
N LYS A 161 27.78 17.65 78.45
CA LYS A 161 27.17 17.99 79.75
C LYS A 161 27.58 17.01 80.84
N GLU A 162 27.54 15.70 80.57
CA GLU A 162 27.98 14.67 81.51
C GLU A 162 29.48 14.73 81.77
N LYS A 163 30.31 14.96 80.75
CA LYS A 163 31.76 15.12 80.92
C LYS A 163 32.08 16.34 81.79
N LYS A 164 31.35 17.45 81.60
CA LYS A 164 31.50 18.67 82.40
C LYS A 164 30.99 18.48 83.83
N GLN A 165 29.89 17.74 84.03
CA GLN A 165 29.41 17.37 85.35
C GLN A 165 30.37 16.41 86.06
N ARG A 166 30.87 15.35 85.41
CA ARG A 166 31.87 14.45 86.00
C ARG A 166 33.17 15.19 86.38
N LEU A 167 33.60 16.16 85.57
CA LEU A 167 34.74 17.03 85.92
C LEU A 167 34.43 17.88 87.14
N LYS A 168 33.26 18.51 87.21
CA LYS A 168 32.83 19.25 88.41
C LYS A 168 32.78 18.36 89.64
N THR A 169 32.19 17.17 89.53
CA THR A 169 32.07 16.22 90.65
C THR A 169 33.45 15.71 91.11
N LYS A 170 34.38 15.45 90.18
CA LYS A 170 35.77 15.09 90.53
C LYS A 170 36.51 16.24 91.20
N ILE A 171 36.32 17.48 90.75
CA ILE A 171 36.93 18.66 91.36
C ILE A 171 36.35 18.92 92.76
N THR A 172 35.02 18.80 92.93
CA THR A 172 34.39 18.99 94.25
C THR A 172 34.79 17.90 95.25
N TRP A 173 34.90 16.64 94.82
CA TRP A 173 35.45 15.58 95.67
C TRP A 173 36.94 15.74 95.95
N GLY A 174 37.74 16.21 94.99
CA GLY A 174 39.16 16.50 95.20
C GLY A 174 39.40 17.65 96.19
N ILE A 175 38.58 18.71 96.12
CA ILE A 175 38.65 19.84 97.06
C ILE A 175 38.09 19.44 98.43
N GLY A 176 37.00 18.67 98.48
CA GLY A 176 36.46 18.14 99.74
C GLY A 176 37.42 17.19 100.45
N GLY A 177 38.10 16.30 99.71
CA GLY A 177 39.12 15.41 100.25
C GLY A 177 40.37 16.13 100.75
N ALA A 178 40.79 17.22 100.08
CA ALA A 178 41.89 18.04 100.55
C ALA A 178 41.56 18.80 101.85
N VAL A 179 40.34 19.33 101.99
CA VAL A 179 39.92 20.03 103.22
C VAL A 179 39.79 19.06 104.40
N VAL A 180 39.23 17.87 104.19
CA VAL A 180 39.15 16.85 105.25
C VAL A 180 40.55 16.30 105.60
N GLY A 181 41.43 16.12 104.62
CA GLY A 181 42.81 15.70 104.84
C GLY A 181 43.65 16.71 105.61
N VAL A 182 43.47 18.02 105.35
CA VAL A 182 44.18 19.09 106.09
C VAL A 182 43.67 19.20 107.52
N ILE A 183 42.37 19.05 107.76
CA ILE A 183 41.80 19.08 109.13
C ILE A 183 42.21 17.83 109.94
N ALA A 184 42.24 16.65 109.31
CA ALA A 184 42.71 15.42 109.97
C ALA A 184 44.23 15.44 110.22
N GLY A 185 45.02 16.01 109.31
CA GLY A 185 46.47 16.18 109.49
C GLY A 185 46.83 17.20 110.57
N LEU A 186 46.03 18.25 110.74
CA LEU A 186 46.19 19.25 111.82
C LEU A 186 45.75 18.75 113.21
N LEU A 187 44.94 17.67 113.28
CA LEU A 187 44.54 17.03 114.53
C LEU A 187 45.43 15.84 114.92
N ALA A 188 46.30 15.39 114.02
CA ALA A 188 47.23 14.27 114.23
C ALA A 188 48.68 14.73 114.46
N PHE A 189 48.91 16.05 114.57
CA PHE A 189 50.16 16.70 114.97
C PHE A 189 49.90 17.60 116.19
#